data_AF-A0A895NKG5-F1
#
_entry.id   AF-A0A895NKG5-F1
#
_cell.length_a   1.000
_cell.length_b   1.000
_cell.length_c   1.000
_cell.angle_alpha   90.00
_cell.angle_beta   90.00
_cell.angle_gamma   90.00
#
_symmetry.space_group_name_H-M   'P 1'
#
loop_
_entity.id
_entity.type
_entity.pdbx_description
1 polymer ?
#
loop_
_entity_poly.entity_id
_entity_poly.type
_entity_poly.pdbx_seq_one_letter_code
_entity_poly.pdbx_strand_id
1 'polypeptide(L)'
;MSKIDYQKLREIAEKTKIAGEAPVMPFDQRINALNDFMKHFSPDIALALLDERERNQQYIKRRDQENEDIALTVGKLRVELEAVQKTSAARIEAIDRTHKMFQREKDRADAAEKCIAELSASHSKLRDTMAGIHNTIRMDGGYTPLAAILNAAKRAYEESASAAGIRIKGE
;
A
#
# COMPACT_ATOMS: atom_id res chain seq x y z
N MET A 1 23.95 -2.42 42.49
CA MET A 1 25.17 -1.84 41.89
C MET A 1 26.36 -2.46 42.59
N SER A 2 27.20 -3.15 41.84
CA SER A 2 28.31 -3.94 42.38
C SER A 2 29.28 -3.02 43.13
N LYS A 3 29.62 -3.39 44.38
CA LYS A 3 30.62 -2.71 45.23
C LYS A 3 32.06 -2.99 44.78
N ILE A 4 32.24 -3.71 43.68
CA ILE A 4 33.50 -4.22 43.18
C ILE A 4 34.08 -3.23 42.18
N ASP A 5 35.28 -2.73 42.46
CA ASP A 5 36.05 -1.94 41.50
C ASP A 5 36.75 -2.87 40.50
N TYR A 6 36.04 -3.17 39.42
CA TYR A 6 36.49 -4.08 38.37
C TYR A 6 37.81 -3.67 37.72
N GLN A 7 38.01 -2.35 37.52
CA GLN A 7 39.20 -1.84 36.87
C GLN A 7 40.42 -2.01 37.77
N LYS A 8 40.29 -1.66 39.05
CA LYS A 8 41.35 -1.83 40.05
C LYS A 8 41.70 -3.30 40.29
N LEU A 9 40.69 -4.17 40.37
CA LEU A 9 40.89 -5.61 40.48
C LEU A 9 41.64 -6.20 39.28
N ARG A 10 41.30 -5.74 38.08
CA ARG A 10 42.00 -6.15 36.85
C ARG A 10 43.45 -5.70 36.85
N GLU A 11 43.72 -4.44 37.18
CA GLU A 11 45.08 -3.89 37.21
C GLU A 11 45.97 -4.60 38.24
N ILE A 12 45.42 -4.91 39.44
CA ILE A 12 46.15 -5.64 40.47
C ILE A 12 46.39 -7.08 40.03
N ALA A 13 45.38 -7.77 39.48
CA ALA A 13 45.54 -9.13 38.96
C ALA A 13 46.60 -9.22 37.85
N GLU A 14 46.62 -8.26 36.92
CA GLU A 14 47.63 -8.19 35.85
C GLU A 14 49.04 -7.96 36.42
N LYS A 15 49.21 -7.04 37.39
CA LYS A 15 50.51 -6.81 38.06
C LYS A 15 51.01 -8.05 38.81
N THR A 16 50.13 -8.74 39.51
CA THR A 16 50.48 -9.95 40.28
C THR A 16 50.80 -11.14 39.38
N LYS A 17 50.10 -11.26 38.25
CA LYS A 17 50.44 -12.24 37.21
C LYS A 17 51.87 -12.03 36.70
N ILE A 18 52.24 -10.80 36.38
CA ILE A 18 53.61 -10.45 35.95
C ILE A 18 54.62 -10.79 37.05
N ALA A 19 54.30 -10.50 38.31
CA ALA A 19 55.17 -10.83 39.44
C ALA A 19 55.40 -12.34 39.63
N GLY A 20 54.39 -13.17 39.37
CA GLY A 20 54.49 -14.63 39.45
C GLY A 20 55.21 -15.28 38.26
N GLU A 21 55.10 -14.68 37.07
CA GLU A 21 55.64 -15.25 35.81
C GLU A 21 57.03 -14.69 35.43
N ALA A 22 57.41 -13.50 35.92
CA ALA A 22 58.67 -12.86 35.53
C ALA A 22 59.92 -13.53 36.12
N PRO A 23 60.93 -13.90 35.31
CA PRO A 23 62.14 -14.57 35.81
C PRO A 23 62.99 -13.68 36.75
N VAL A 24 62.99 -12.35 36.53
CA VAL A 24 64.01 -11.42 37.09
C VAL A 24 63.42 -10.32 38.00
N MET A 25 62.20 -10.48 38.51
CA MET A 25 61.65 -9.46 39.44
C MET A 25 62.35 -9.55 40.82
N PRO A 26 62.77 -8.42 41.43
CA PRO A 26 63.25 -8.43 42.81
C PRO A 26 62.24 -9.07 43.77
N PHE A 27 62.73 -9.87 44.73
CA PHE A 27 61.88 -10.65 45.63
C PHE A 27 60.86 -9.79 46.40
N ASP A 28 61.28 -8.62 46.89
CA ASP A 28 60.40 -7.69 47.62
C ASP A 28 59.27 -7.14 46.75
N GLN A 29 59.53 -6.89 45.47
CA GLN A 29 58.50 -6.42 44.53
C GLN A 29 57.47 -7.52 44.24
N ARG A 30 57.90 -8.79 44.16
CA ARG A 30 56.97 -9.92 44.01
C ARG A 30 56.07 -10.09 45.22
N ILE A 31 56.65 -10.04 46.43
CA ILE A 31 55.89 -10.14 47.68
C ILE A 31 54.88 -9.00 47.79
N ASN A 32 55.28 -7.77 47.48
CA ASN A 32 54.37 -6.63 47.53
C ASN A 32 53.19 -6.79 46.54
N ALA A 33 53.45 -7.19 45.30
CA ALA A 33 52.39 -7.42 44.31
C ALA A 33 51.45 -8.57 44.69
N LEU A 34 51.95 -9.64 45.32
CA LEU A 34 51.14 -10.75 45.81
C LEU A 34 50.30 -10.35 47.03
N ASN A 35 50.88 -9.60 47.97
CA ASN A 35 50.18 -9.09 49.14
C ASN A 35 49.09 -8.08 48.77
N ASP A 36 49.37 -7.19 47.81
CA ASP A 36 48.39 -6.24 47.29
C ASP A 36 47.20 -6.97 46.63
N PHE A 37 47.47 -8.05 45.90
CA PHE A 37 46.40 -8.89 45.35
C PHE A 37 45.57 -9.54 46.45
N MET A 38 46.17 -10.19 47.44
CA MET A 38 45.41 -10.82 48.53
C MET A 38 44.61 -9.82 49.37
N LYS A 39 45.08 -8.58 49.49
CA LYS A 39 44.36 -7.50 50.17
C LYS A 39 43.12 -7.04 49.38
N HIS A 40 43.20 -7.06 48.06
CA HIS A 40 42.14 -6.55 47.17
C HIS A 40 41.23 -7.64 46.60
N PHE A 41 41.67 -8.90 46.56
CA PHE A 41 40.95 -10.07 46.05
C PHE A 41 40.60 -11.01 47.20
N SER A 42 39.56 -10.66 47.96
CA SER A 42 39.06 -11.48 49.06
C SER A 42 38.13 -12.60 48.57
N PRO A 43 37.91 -13.66 49.38
CA PRO A 43 36.90 -14.69 49.08
C PRO A 43 35.51 -14.12 48.78
N ASP A 44 35.09 -13.06 49.49
CA ASP A 44 33.81 -12.38 49.25
C ASP A 44 33.71 -11.77 47.86
N ILE A 45 34.81 -11.19 47.36
CA ILE A 45 34.88 -10.64 46.01
C ILE A 45 34.82 -11.77 44.98
N ALA A 46 35.53 -12.88 45.21
CA ALA A 46 35.47 -14.05 44.33
C ALA A 46 34.06 -14.63 44.23
N LEU A 47 33.36 -14.78 45.35
CA LEU A 47 31.97 -15.24 45.38
C LEU A 47 31.03 -14.28 44.67
N ALA A 48 31.14 -12.97 44.93
CA ALA A 48 30.30 -11.98 44.28
C ALA A 48 30.49 -11.93 42.75
N LEU A 49 31.72 -12.14 42.26
CA LEU A 49 32.00 -12.26 40.82
C LEU A 49 31.39 -13.53 40.22
N LEU A 50 31.43 -14.65 40.93
CA LEU A 50 30.79 -15.90 40.49
C LEU A 50 29.27 -15.77 40.44
N ASP A 51 28.66 -15.18 41.48
CA ASP A 51 27.21 -14.94 41.56
C ASP A 51 26.74 -13.95 40.47
N GLU A 52 27.54 -12.93 40.15
CA GLU A 52 27.25 -12.00 39.05
C GLU A 52 27.37 -12.69 37.69
N ARG A 53 28.41 -13.52 37.50
CA ARG A 53 28.57 -14.31 36.28
C ARG A 53 27.42 -15.27 36.06
N GLU A 54 26.97 -15.99 37.09
CA GLU A 54 25.86 -16.92 36.98
C GLU A 54 24.54 -16.20 36.64
N ARG A 55 24.26 -15.08 37.32
CA ARG A 55 23.09 -14.24 37.00
C ARG A 55 23.14 -13.71 35.56
N ASN A 56 24.30 -13.29 35.09
CA ASN A 56 24.48 -12.82 33.72
C ASN A 56 24.27 -13.95 32.71
N GLN A 57 24.74 -15.18 32.99
CA GLN A 57 24.47 -16.34 32.13
C GLN A 57 22.99 -16.68 32.05
N GLN A 58 22.28 -16.64 33.18
CA GLN A 58 20.84 -16.86 33.21
C GLN A 58 20.08 -15.74 32.46
N TYR A 59 20.54 -14.49 32.56
CA TYR A 59 19.98 -13.38 31.81
C TYR A 59 20.14 -13.57 30.31
N ILE A 60 21.33 -13.94 29.83
CA ILE A 60 21.60 -14.23 28.41
C ILE A 60 20.67 -15.33 27.90
N LYS A 61 20.55 -16.46 28.62
CA LYS A 61 19.63 -17.55 28.22
C LYS A 61 18.18 -17.09 28.07
N ARG A 62 17.68 -16.27 29.00
CA ARG A 62 16.31 -15.72 28.92
C ARG A 62 16.16 -14.77 27.73
N ARG A 63 17.16 -13.94 27.46
CA ARG A 63 17.17 -13.02 26.31
C ARG A 63 17.23 -13.77 24.99
N ASP A 64 17.99 -14.85 24.90
CA ASP A 64 18.06 -15.67 23.70
C ASP A 64 16.71 -16.32 23.42
N GLN A 65 16.04 -16.86 24.45
CA GLN A 65 14.68 -17.40 24.30
C GLN A 65 13.68 -16.33 23.87
N GLU A 66 13.70 -15.16 24.51
CA GLU A 66 12.81 -14.05 24.16
C GLU A 66 13.04 -13.59 22.70
N ASN A 67 14.30 -13.52 22.27
CA ASN A 67 14.64 -13.16 20.89
C ASN A 67 14.16 -14.22 19.88
N GLU A 68 14.22 -15.50 20.23
CA GLU A 68 13.68 -16.59 19.41
C GLU A 68 12.15 -16.48 19.27
N ASP A 69 11.45 -16.26 20.39
CA ASP A 69 9.99 -16.08 20.39
C ASP A 69 9.56 -14.84 19.59
N ILE A 70 10.32 -13.74 19.70
CA ILE A 70 10.13 -12.53 18.88
C ILE A 70 10.37 -12.83 17.40
N ALA A 71 11.43 -13.55 17.06
CA ALA A 71 11.75 -13.90 15.67
C ALA A 71 10.64 -14.76 15.04
N LEU A 72 10.11 -15.73 15.78
CA LEU A 72 8.98 -16.56 15.35
C LEU A 72 7.71 -15.71 15.14
N THR A 73 7.42 -14.79 16.06
CA THR A 73 6.24 -13.92 15.98
C THR A 73 6.34 -12.95 14.81
N VAL A 74 7.49 -12.30 14.64
CA VAL A 74 7.76 -11.41 13.50
C VAL A 74 7.71 -12.18 12.18
N GLY A 75 8.20 -13.43 12.15
CA GLY A 75 8.09 -14.31 10.98
C GLY A 75 6.64 -14.55 10.57
N LYS A 76 5.76 -14.90 11.53
CA LYS A 76 4.32 -15.11 11.28
C LYS A 76 3.64 -13.84 10.76
N LEU A 77 3.88 -12.69 11.43
CA LEU A 77 3.31 -11.41 11.04
C LEU A 77 3.73 -10.98 9.63
N ARG A 78 4.97 -11.27 9.21
CA ARG A 78 5.42 -10.97 7.85
C ARG A 78 4.66 -11.76 6.79
N VAL A 79 4.42 -13.05 7.04
CA VAL A 79 3.65 -13.91 6.13
C VAL A 79 2.19 -13.45 6.03
N GLU A 80 1.56 -13.14 7.16
CA GLU A 80 0.20 -12.60 7.19
C GLU A 80 0.10 -11.26 6.46
N LEU A 81 1.05 -10.36 6.68
CA LEU A 81 1.11 -9.07 6.01
C LEU A 81 1.22 -9.23 4.49
N GLU A 82 2.08 -10.14 4.02
CA GLU A 82 2.23 -10.41 2.58
C GLU A 82 0.94 -10.96 1.97
N ALA A 83 0.24 -11.85 2.67
CA ALA A 83 -1.05 -12.36 2.21
C ALA A 83 -2.12 -11.26 2.11
N VAL A 84 -2.19 -10.36 3.10
CA VAL A 84 -3.09 -9.20 3.08
C VAL A 84 -2.71 -8.21 1.96
N GLN A 85 -1.42 -7.99 1.71
CA GLN A 85 -0.96 -7.16 0.60
C GLN A 85 -1.35 -7.74 -0.76
N LYS A 86 -1.18 -9.05 -0.97
CA LYS A 86 -1.60 -9.71 -2.22
C LYS A 86 -3.10 -9.60 -2.46
N THR A 87 -3.91 -9.85 -1.43
CA THR A 87 -5.37 -9.77 -1.54
C THR A 87 -5.86 -8.33 -1.78
N SER A 88 -5.28 -7.35 -1.08
CA SER A 88 -5.61 -5.93 -1.30
C SER A 88 -5.23 -5.46 -2.69
N ALA A 89 -4.05 -5.85 -3.21
CA ALA A 89 -3.65 -5.53 -4.58
C ALA A 89 -4.63 -6.11 -5.62
N ALA A 90 -5.00 -7.38 -5.48
CA ALA A 90 -5.99 -8.02 -6.35
C ALA A 90 -7.37 -7.32 -6.28
N ARG A 91 -7.77 -6.87 -5.09
CA ARG A 91 -9.02 -6.12 -4.90
C ARG A 91 -8.99 -4.76 -5.58
N ILE A 92 -7.87 -4.04 -5.50
CA ILE A 92 -7.70 -2.74 -6.18
C ILE A 92 -7.82 -2.91 -7.69
N GLU A 93 -7.18 -3.93 -8.26
CA GLU A 93 -7.32 -4.21 -9.71
C GLU A 93 -8.75 -4.55 -10.11
N ALA A 94 -9.47 -5.34 -9.29
CA ALA A 94 -10.87 -5.66 -9.56
C ALA A 94 -11.74 -4.39 -9.57
N ILE A 95 -11.53 -3.49 -8.61
CA ILE A 95 -12.24 -2.21 -8.53
C ILE A 95 -11.95 -1.36 -9.78
N ASP A 96 -10.69 -1.22 -10.19
CA ASP A 96 -10.31 -0.46 -11.38
C ASP A 96 -10.99 -1.01 -12.65
N ARG A 97 -11.03 -2.33 -12.82
CA ARG A 97 -11.75 -2.98 -13.94
C ARG A 97 -13.24 -2.66 -13.90
N THR A 98 -13.88 -2.74 -12.74
CA THR A 98 -15.31 -2.42 -12.60
C THR A 98 -15.60 -0.94 -12.87
N HIS A 99 -14.72 -0.04 -12.41
CA HIS A 99 -14.86 1.39 -12.65
C HIS A 99 -14.78 1.72 -14.15
N LYS A 100 -13.81 1.13 -14.86
CA LYS A 100 -13.69 1.29 -16.32
C LYS A 100 -14.91 0.77 -17.08
N MET A 101 -15.47 -0.35 -16.66
CA MET A 101 -16.71 -0.88 -17.24
C MET A 101 -17.88 0.07 -17.00
N PHE A 102 -18.05 0.54 -15.77
CA PHE A 102 -19.10 1.50 -15.44
C PHE A 102 -18.97 2.80 -16.22
N GLN A 103 -17.74 3.30 -16.40
CA GLN A 103 -17.49 4.50 -17.19
C GLN A 103 -17.91 4.30 -18.66
N ARG A 104 -17.57 3.14 -19.26
CA ARG A 104 -18.00 2.82 -20.63
C ARG A 104 -19.52 2.72 -20.77
N GLU A 105 -20.19 2.13 -19.78
CA GLU A 105 -21.65 2.06 -19.77
C GLU A 105 -22.26 3.46 -19.63
N LYS A 106 -21.68 4.31 -18.80
CA LYS A 106 -22.10 5.71 -18.69
C LYS A 106 -21.93 6.44 -20.03
N ASP A 107 -20.76 6.35 -20.66
CA ASP A 107 -20.51 7.00 -21.96
C ASP A 107 -21.48 6.49 -23.04
N ARG A 108 -21.82 5.20 -23.01
CA ARG A 108 -22.81 4.60 -23.92
C ARG A 108 -24.22 5.12 -23.63
N ALA A 109 -24.60 5.25 -22.36
CA ALA A 109 -25.89 5.81 -21.96
C ALA A 109 -25.99 7.27 -22.41
N ASP A 110 -24.97 8.10 -22.15
CA ASP A 110 -24.92 9.50 -22.57
C ASP A 110 -25.05 9.63 -24.10
N ALA A 111 -24.39 8.76 -24.87
CA ALA A 111 -24.53 8.72 -26.33
C ALA A 111 -25.93 8.28 -26.79
N ALA A 112 -26.53 7.30 -26.12
CA ALA A 112 -27.89 6.84 -26.41
C ALA A 112 -28.94 7.92 -26.10
N GLU A 113 -28.80 8.64 -24.98
CA GLU A 113 -29.66 9.77 -24.62
C GLU A 113 -29.59 10.87 -25.68
N LYS A 114 -28.39 11.20 -26.16
CA LYS A 114 -28.21 12.16 -27.26
C LYS A 114 -28.90 11.69 -28.55
N CYS A 115 -28.72 10.42 -28.92
CA CYS A 115 -29.39 9.82 -30.08
C CYS A 115 -30.92 9.89 -29.96
N ILE A 116 -31.48 9.59 -28.79
CA ILE A 116 -32.92 9.70 -28.53
C ILE A 116 -33.40 11.15 -28.65
N ALA A 117 -32.64 12.12 -28.14
CA ALA A 117 -32.97 13.53 -28.26
C ALA A 117 -33.00 14.00 -29.72
N GLU A 118 -31.98 13.63 -30.51
CA GLU A 118 -31.89 13.93 -31.95
C GLU A 118 -33.05 13.30 -32.73
N LEU A 119 -33.35 12.03 -32.47
CA LEU A 119 -34.47 11.33 -33.11
C LEU A 119 -35.82 11.94 -32.72
N SER A 120 -35.99 12.32 -31.46
CA SER A 120 -37.20 12.98 -30.97
C SER A 120 -37.41 14.35 -31.65
N ALA A 121 -36.33 15.11 -31.84
CA ALA A 121 -36.38 16.37 -32.57
C ALA A 121 -36.75 16.18 -34.05
N SER A 122 -36.16 15.18 -34.72
CA SER A 122 -36.54 14.82 -36.10
C SER A 122 -38.00 14.36 -36.19
N HIS A 123 -38.48 13.53 -35.27
CA HIS A 123 -39.88 13.11 -35.19
C HIS A 123 -40.85 14.27 -34.97
N SER A 124 -40.45 15.30 -34.22
CA SER A 124 -41.26 16.53 -34.10
C SER A 124 -41.37 17.23 -35.45
N LYS A 125 -40.24 17.45 -36.14
CA LYS A 125 -40.22 18.06 -37.48
C LYS A 125 -41.07 17.28 -38.48
N LEU A 126 -41.02 15.94 -38.46
CA LEU A 126 -41.83 15.09 -39.33
C LEU A 126 -43.33 15.22 -39.02
N ARG A 127 -43.72 15.36 -37.75
CA ARG A 127 -45.12 15.62 -37.38
C ARG A 127 -45.60 16.97 -37.92
N ASP A 128 -44.78 18.00 -37.83
CA ASP A 128 -45.10 19.33 -38.35
C ASP A 128 -45.25 19.31 -39.88
N THR A 129 -44.38 18.62 -40.60
CA THR A 129 -44.50 18.47 -42.07
C THR A 129 -45.75 17.69 -42.47
N MET A 130 -46.08 16.63 -41.74
CA MET A 130 -47.30 15.85 -41.97
C MET A 130 -48.57 16.67 -41.74
N ALA A 131 -48.59 17.50 -40.69
CA ALA A 131 -49.68 18.44 -40.45
C ALA A 131 -49.80 19.46 -41.60
N GLY A 132 -48.68 19.97 -42.12
CA GLY A 132 -48.64 20.84 -43.30
C GLY A 132 -49.21 20.19 -44.57
N ILE A 133 -48.87 18.91 -44.83
CA ILE A 133 -49.45 18.12 -45.93
C ILE A 133 -50.97 18.02 -45.77
N HIS A 134 -51.42 17.57 -44.60
CA HIS A 134 -52.83 17.34 -44.31
C HIS A 134 -53.66 18.62 -44.50
N ASN A 135 -53.18 19.75 -43.98
CA ASN A 135 -53.85 21.04 -44.10
C ASN A 135 -53.93 21.51 -45.55
N THR A 136 -52.86 21.31 -46.33
CA THR A 136 -52.83 21.66 -47.76
C THR A 136 -53.82 20.82 -48.58
N ILE A 137 -53.94 19.51 -48.29
CA ILE A 137 -54.90 18.62 -48.95
C ILE A 137 -56.35 19.01 -48.62
N ARG A 138 -56.60 19.37 -47.36
CA ARG A 138 -57.94 19.71 -46.86
C ARG A 138 -58.38 21.13 -47.20
N MET A 139 -57.47 21.97 -47.72
CA MET A 139 -57.67 23.41 -47.93
C MET A 139 -58.00 24.18 -46.63
N ASP A 140 -57.69 23.59 -45.48
CA ASP A 140 -57.88 24.19 -44.15
C ASP A 140 -56.55 24.85 -43.71
N GLY A 141 -56.46 26.19 -43.79
CA GLY A 141 -55.29 26.97 -43.37
C GLY A 141 -54.58 27.74 -44.49
N GLY A 142 -53.42 28.35 -44.19
CA GLY A 142 -52.63 29.12 -45.17
C GLY A 142 -51.94 28.23 -46.22
N TYR A 143 -51.96 28.64 -47.49
CA TYR A 143 -51.33 27.89 -48.59
C TYR A 143 -49.82 27.73 -48.37
N THR A 144 -49.38 26.48 -48.18
CA THR A 144 -47.96 26.12 -48.14
C THR A 144 -47.58 25.44 -49.45
N PRO A 145 -46.59 25.95 -50.21
CA PRO A 145 -46.20 25.35 -51.48
C PRO A 145 -45.71 23.89 -51.31
N LEU A 146 -46.15 23.00 -52.20
CA LEU A 146 -45.78 21.57 -52.18
C LEU A 146 -44.27 21.33 -52.14
N ALA A 147 -43.49 22.19 -52.81
CA ALA A 147 -42.02 22.11 -52.81
C ALA A 147 -41.42 22.33 -51.40
N ALA A 148 -41.98 23.24 -50.60
CA ALA A 148 -41.50 23.50 -49.23
C ALA A 148 -41.75 22.30 -48.32
N ILE A 149 -42.90 21.66 -48.49
CA ILE A 149 -43.31 20.46 -47.74
C ILE A 149 -42.40 19.27 -48.06
N LEU A 150 -42.17 18.99 -49.34
CA LEU A 150 -41.31 17.89 -49.78
C LEU A 150 -39.87 18.07 -49.30
N ASN A 151 -39.33 19.29 -49.38
CA ASN A 151 -37.99 19.60 -48.90
C ASN A 151 -37.86 19.42 -47.37
N ALA A 152 -38.85 19.87 -46.59
CA ALA A 152 -38.85 19.70 -45.14
C ALA A 152 -38.97 18.22 -44.73
N ALA A 153 -39.79 17.44 -45.44
CA ALA A 153 -39.93 15.99 -45.20
C ALA A 153 -38.63 15.23 -45.52
N LYS A 154 -38.00 15.52 -46.67
CA LYS A 154 -36.70 14.93 -47.05
C LYS A 154 -35.63 15.22 -46.00
N ARG A 155 -35.54 16.48 -45.55
CA ARG A 155 -34.58 16.90 -44.51
C ARG A 155 -34.79 16.19 -43.18
N ALA A 156 -36.04 16.07 -42.72
CA ALA A 156 -36.36 15.36 -41.49
C ALA A 156 -35.97 13.87 -41.57
N TYR A 157 -36.22 13.24 -42.73
CA TYR A 157 -35.82 11.85 -42.99
C TYR A 157 -34.30 11.66 -42.95
N GLU A 158 -33.54 12.54 -43.61
CA GLU A 158 -32.07 12.50 -43.62
C GLU A 158 -31.47 12.72 -42.23
N GLU A 159 -32.00 13.70 -41.48
CA GLU A 159 -31.60 13.96 -40.09
C GLU A 159 -31.89 12.74 -39.18
N SER A 160 -33.02 12.06 -39.38
CA SER A 160 -33.38 10.84 -38.63
C SER A 160 -32.44 9.67 -38.95
N ALA A 161 -32.18 9.42 -40.23
CA ALA A 161 -31.31 8.34 -40.67
C ALA A 161 -29.86 8.55 -40.22
N SER A 162 -29.38 9.80 -40.23
CA SER A 162 -28.07 10.18 -39.70
C SER A 162 -27.98 9.92 -38.19
N ALA A 163 -28.97 10.35 -37.40
CA ALA A 163 -29.03 10.11 -35.95
C ALA A 163 -29.11 8.62 -35.60
N ALA A 164 -29.79 7.82 -36.42
CA ALA A 164 -29.89 6.37 -36.27
C ALA A 164 -28.65 5.59 -36.76
N GLY A 165 -27.64 6.27 -37.33
CA GLY A 165 -26.46 5.63 -37.90
C GLY A 165 -26.75 4.79 -39.15
N ILE A 166 -27.88 5.01 -39.81
CA ILE A 166 -28.28 4.31 -41.03
C ILE A 166 -27.59 5.00 -42.21
N ARG A 167 -26.66 4.32 -42.88
CA ARG A 167 -26.16 4.78 -44.19
C ARG A 167 -27.31 4.77 -45.18
N ILE A 168 -27.81 5.96 -45.53
CA ILE A 168 -28.69 6.11 -46.68
C ILE A 168 -27.85 5.84 -47.92
N LYS A 169 -28.09 4.72 -48.61
CA LYS A 169 -27.48 4.46 -49.92
C LYS A 169 -28.17 5.37 -50.93
N GLY A 170 -27.47 6.42 -51.36
CA GLY A 170 -27.93 7.24 -52.49
C GLY A 170 -27.61 8.73 -52.38
N GLU A 171 -26.35 9.09 -52.10
CA GLU A 171 -25.70 10.30 -52.61
C GLU A 171 -24.27 9.96 -53.02
#